data_AF-I4DNS7-F1
#
_entry.id   AF-I4DNS7-F1
#
_cell.length_a   1.000
_cell.length_b   1.000
_cell.length_c   1.000
_cell.angle_alpha   90.00
_cell.angle_beta   90.00
_cell.angle_gamma   90.00
#
_symmetry.space_group_name_H-M   'P 1'
#
loop_
_entity.id
_entity.type
_entity.pdbx_description
1 polymer ?
#
loop_
_entity_poly.entity_id
_entity_poly.type
_entity_poly.pdbx_seq_one_letter_code
_entity_poly.pdbx_strand_id
1 'polypeptide(L)'
;MSLFLLSLLITAATTYFIDLDPIVIHSPETIRILYTRDKTFHYSYIQGHANLSPYVLGLAGGFLAYHWQTDAKDVEKYKKYRCVVWSMFPLGVLLLLSGAVFYMDIALPTSFKLAYATLYKPIFHLIILVVIMGCVFKIESVYRCILEWRGFTWAGRLTYGAYLLHTSFQRTLIGSQVQTIYIGEYNVLVVMFATIFMSTLASGALWLCLESPVAALSKAFFSKKQRIET
;
A
#
# COMPACT_ATOMS: atom_id res chain seq x y z
N MET A 1 17.91 2.42 -11.79
CA MET A 1 17.43 3.43 -12.76
C MET A 1 16.72 2.78 -13.95
N SER A 2 17.35 1.82 -14.65
CA SER A 2 16.77 1.12 -15.81
C SER A 2 15.42 0.45 -15.53
N LEU A 3 15.30 -0.30 -14.43
CA LEU A 3 14.05 -0.99 -14.04
C LEU A 3 12.88 -0.03 -13.77
N PHE A 4 13.17 1.16 -13.23
CA PHE A 4 12.15 2.16 -12.96
C PHE A 4 11.57 2.72 -14.26
N LEU A 5 12.44 3.13 -15.19
CA LEU A 5 12.03 3.62 -16.50
C LEU A 5 11.29 2.54 -17.30
N LEU A 6 11.78 1.31 -17.25
CA LEU A 6 11.12 0.17 -17.89
C LEU A 6 9.70 -0.03 -17.34
N SER A 7 9.51 0.05 -16.02
CA SER A 7 8.19 -0.06 -15.42
C SER A 7 7.24 1.04 -15.90
N LEU A 8 7.70 2.29 -15.98
CA LEU A 8 6.87 3.40 -16.47
C LEU A 8 6.48 3.19 -17.95
N LEU A 9 7.43 2.73 -18.77
CA LEU A 9 7.16 2.42 -20.18
C LEU A 9 6.15 1.28 -20.32
N ILE A 10 6.27 0.22 -19.51
CA ILE A 10 5.32 -0.89 -19.51
C ILE A 10 3.93 -0.41 -19.12
N THR A 11 3.80 0.34 -18.02
CA THR A 11 2.51 0.88 -17.58
C THR A 11 1.90 1.82 -18.62
N ALA A 12 2.69 2.69 -19.24
CA ALA A 12 2.21 3.57 -20.30
C ALA A 12 1.76 2.78 -21.54
N ALA A 13 2.56 1.79 -21.96
CA ALA A 13 2.23 0.95 -23.11
C ALA A 13 0.95 0.14 -22.88
N THR A 14 0.81 -0.52 -21.72
CA THR A 14 -0.39 -1.31 -21.42
C THR A 14 -1.63 -0.43 -21.30
N THR A 15 -1.53 0.75 -20.68
CA THR A 15 -2.64 1.71 -20.63
C THR A 15 -3.04 2.20 -22.02
N TYR A 16 -2.07 2.50 -22.90
CA TYR A 16 -2.36 3.00 -24.25
C TYR A 16 -2.93 1.92 -25.18
N PHE A 17 -2.37 0.71 -25.20
CA PHE A 17 -2.79 -0.35 -26.12
C PHE A 17 -4.09 -1.04 -25.70
N ILE A 18 -4.39 -1.11 -24.40
CA ILE A 18 -5.57 -1.81 -23.87
C ILE A 18 -6.72 -0.83 -23.57
N ASP A 19 -6.47 0.48 -23.69
CA ASP A 19 -7.41 1.56 -23.36
C ASP A 19 -7.95 1.43 -21.92
N LEU A 20 -7.01 1.48 -20.96
CA LEU A 20 -7.32 1.33 -19.54
C LEU A 20 -7.68 2.66 -18.89
N ASP A 21 -8.52 2.60 -17.85
CA ASP A 21 -8.77 3.76 -17.02
C ASP A 21 -7.53 4.17 -16.22
N PRO A 22 -7.31 5.46 -15.95
CA PRO A 22 -6.14 5.95 -15.21
C PRO A 22 -6.09 5.47 -13.77
N ILE A 23 -7.25 5.20 -13.19
CA ILE A 23 -7.45 4.67 -11.84
C ILE A 23 -8.51 3.58 -11.89
N VAL A 24 -8.50 2.69 -10.90
CA VAL A 24 -9.63 1.77 -10.71
C VAL A 24 -10.82 2.58 -10.22
N ILE A 25 -11.86 2.66 -11.05
CA ILE A 25 -13.09 3.39 -10.74
C ILE A 25 -13.97 2.50 -9.87
N HIS A 26 -14.28 2.95 -8.66
CA HIS A 26 -15.13 2.22 -7.73
C HIS A 26 -16.58 2.69 -7.85
N SER A 27 -17.24 2.30 -8.94
CA SER A 27 -18.70 2.43 -9.06
C SER A 27 -19.41 1.15 -8.54
N PRO A 28 -20.69 1.24 -8.13
CA PRO A 28 -21.46 0.05 -7.74
C PRO A 28 -21.45 -1.07 -8.80
N GLU A 29 -21.44 -0.68 -10.08
CA GLU A 29 -21.39 -1.59 -11.23
C GLU A 29 -20.00 -2.21 -11.38
N THR A 30 -18.95 -1.40 -11.32
CA THR A 30 -17.56 -1.88 -11.46
C THR A 30 -17.17 -2.80 -10.31
N ILE A 31 -17.59 -2.51 -9.08
CA ILE A 31 -17.32 -3.36 -7.91
C ILE A 31 -17.86 -4.79 -8.11
N ARG A 32 -19.03 -4.93 -8.75
CA ARG A 32 -19.64 -6.25 -9.03
C ARG A 32 -18.80 -7.08 -10.00
N ILE A 33 -18.16 -6.43 -10.98
CA ILE A 33 -17.36 -7.11 -12.02
C ILE A 33 -15.85 -7.03 -11.79
N LEU A 34 -15.41 -6.36 -10.72
CA LEU A 34 -14.01 -6.01 -10.45
C LEU A 34 -13.06 -7.19 -10.61
N TYR A 35 -13.38 -8.31 -9.95
CA TYR A 35 -12.54 -9.52 -9.97
C TYR A 35 -12.69 -10.37 -11.23
N THR A 36 -13.70 -10.13 -12.07
CA THR A 36 -14.03 -11.02 -13.20
C THR A 36 -13.76 -10.39 -14.56
N ARG A 37 -14.17 -9.14 -14.77
CA ARG A 37 -14.18 -8.50 -16.10
C ARG A 37 -13.53 -7.12 -16.14
N ASP A 38 -13.19 -6.53 -15.00
CA ASP A 38 -12.59 -5.19 -14.99
C ASP A 38 -11.14 -5.24 -15.49
N LYS A 39 -10.91 -4.70 -16.69
CA LYS A 39 -9.60 -4.72 -17.35
C LYS A 39 -8.58 -3.90 -16.57
N THR A 40 -8.97 -2.76 -16.02
CA THR A 40 -8.08 -1.87 -15.26
C THR A 40 -7.57 -2.57 -14.01
N PHE A 41 -8.42 -3.28 -13.29
CA PHE A 41 -8.04 -4.10 -12.15
C PHE A 41 -7.05 -5.21 -12.56
N HIS A 42 -7.36 -5.96 -13.62
CA HIS A 42 -6.54 -7.12 -14.03
C HIS A 42 -5.20 -6.75 -14.66
N TYR A 43 -5.13 -5.67 -15.46
CA TYR A 43 -3.93 -5.31 -16.23
C TYR A 43 -3.09 -4.20 -15.59
N SER A 44 -3.69 -3.31 -14.79
CA SER A 44 -2.96 -2.20 -14.15
C SER A 44 -2.84 -2.38 -12.64
N TYR A 45 -3.88 -2.86 -11.95
CA TYR A 45 -3.89 -2.91 -10.49
C TYR A 45 -3.15 -4.12 -9.92
N ILE A 46 -3.45 -5.35 -10.35
CA ILE A 46 -2.87 -6.56 -9.74
C ILE A 46 -1.52 -6.99 -10.33
N GLN A 47 -1.18 -6.55 -11.55
CA GLN A 47 0.01 -7.03 -12.24
C GLN A 47 1.29 -6.43 -11.65
N GLY A 48 2.17 -7.29 -11.15
CA GLY A 48 3.41 -6.85 -10.49
C GLY A 48 4.33 -6.03 -11.40
N HIS A 49 4.37 -6.33 -12.71
CA HIS A 49 5.20 -5.60 -13.67
C HIS A 49 4.67 -4.18 -13.96
N ALA A 50 3.35 -3.98 -13.94
CA ALA A 50 2.73 -2.65 -14.03
C ALA A 50 2.89 -1.81 -12.74
N ASN A 51 3.33 -2.46 -11.65
CA ASN A 51 3.55 -1.86 -10.33
C ASN A 51 5.00 -2.04 -9.87
N LEU A 52 5.96 -2.18 -10.79
CA LEU A 52 7.37 -2.35 -10.43
C LEU A 52 8.00 -1.02 -9.97
N SER A 53 7.52 0.13 -10.48
CA SER A 53 8.07 1.45 -10.15
C SER A 53 8.00 1.80 -8.65
N PRO A 54 6.89 1.57 -7.91
CA PRO A 54 6.86 1.77 -6.47
C PRO A 54 7.77 0.79 -5.72
N TYR A 55 7.89 -0.48 -6.16
CA TYR A 55 8.79 -1.45 -5.53
C TYR A 55 10.26 -1.02 -5.60
N VAL A 56 10.69 -0.51 -6.77
CA VAL A 56 12.05 0.01 -6.95
C VAL A 56 12.29 1.22 -6.05
N LEU A 57 11.31 2.13 -5.92
CA LEU A 57 11.42 3.29 -5.02
C LEU A 57 11.54 2.88 -3.55
N GLY A 58 10.71 1.93 -3.10
CA GLY A 58 10.78 1.41 -1.73
C GLY A 58 12.12 0.76 -1.42
N LEU A 59 12.62 -0.08 -2.33
CA LEU A 59 13.92 -0.74 -2.19
C LEU A 59 15.08 0.28 -2.18
N ALA A 60 15.05 1.25 -3.10
CA ALA A 60 16.05 2.32 -3.15
C ALA A 60 16.06 3.16 -1.85
N GLY A 61 14.87 3.48 -1.31
CA GLY A 61 14.76 4.18 -0.04
C GLY A 61 15.26 3.37 1.15
N GLY A 62 15.02 2.06 1.18
CA GLY A 62 15.58 1.16 2.19
C GLY A 62 17.11 1.11 2.16
N PHE A 63 17.72 0.98 0.97
CA PHE A 63 19.17 1.04 0.82
C PHE A 63 19.74 2.40 1.23
N LEU A 64 19.08 3.49 0.88
CA LEU A 64 19.47 4.82 1.29
C LEU A 64 19.44 4.98 2.82
N ALA A 65 18.38 4.50 3.47
CA ALA A 65 18.25 4.50 4.91
C ALA A 65 19.37 3.70 5.59
N TYR A 66 19.66 2.50 5.08
CA TYR A 66 20.72 1.65 5.60
C TYR A 66 22.10 2.32 5.51
N HIS A 67 22.42 2.92 4.36
CA HIS A 67 23.70 3.58 4.17
C HIS A 67 23.87 4.82 5.07
N TRP A 68 22.83 5.64 5.19
CA TRP A 68 22.86 6.80 6.09
C TRP A 68 22.95 6.44 7.57
N GLN A 69 22.35 5.32 7.99
CA GLN A 69 22.51 4.79 9.35
C GLN A 69 23.94 4.28 9.60
N THR A 70 24.55 3.64 8.61
CA THR A 70 25.89 3.04 8.72
C THR A 70 26.99 4.11 8.70
N ASP A 71 26.85 5.14 7.86
CA ASP A 71 27.84 6.21 7.71
C ASP A 71 27.76 7.28 8.81
N ALA A 72 26.89 7.11 9.81
CA ALA A 72 26.64 8.05 10.91
C ALA A 72 26.50 9.51 10.44
N LYS A 73 25.82 9.74 9.30
CA LYS A 73 25.65 11.08 8.75
C LYS A 73 24.99 12.00 9.76
N ASP A 74 25.44 13.25 9.80
CA ASP A 74 24.81 14.26 10.62
C ASP A 74 23.41 14.60 10.07
N VAL A 75 22.41 14.06 10.76
CA VAL A 75 20.99 14.20 10.43
C VAL A 75 20.47 15.58 10.87
N GLU A 76 21.16 16.27 11.77
CA GLU A 76 20.68 17.52 12.36
C GLU A 76 20.49 18.61 11.31
N LYS A 77 21.36 18.64 10.31
CA LYS A 77 21.26 19.55 9.15
C LYS A 77 19.92 19.45 8.42
N TYR A 78 19.32 18.26 8.38
CA TYR A 78 18.07 18.02 7.67
C TYR A 78 16.83 18.41 8.45
N LYS A 79 16.93 18.69 9.76
CA LYS A 79 15.81 19.19 10.58
C LYS A 79 15.24 20.50 10.03
N LYS A 80 16.03 21.29 9.28
CA LYS A 80 15.54 22.48 8.55
C LYS A 80 14.42 22.15 7.54
N TYR A 81 14.41 20.94 6.99
CA TYR A 81 13.40 20.50 6.01
C TYR A 81 12.14 19.91 6.65
N ARG A 82 11.96 20.05 7.97
CA ARG A 82 10.77 19.53 8.69
C ARG A 82 9.45 20.01 8.09
N CYS A 83 9.36 21.28 7.68
CA CYS A 83 8.18 21.81 6.99
C CYS A 83 7.89 21.10 5.66
N VAL A 84 8.93 20.69 4.93
CA VAL A 84 8.77 19.92 3.69
C VAL A 84 8.16 18.57 4.01
N VAL A 85 8.68 17.86 5.01
CA VAL A 85 8.13 16.55 5.43
C VAL A 85 6.67 16.68 5.89
N TRP A 86 6.33 17.75 6.61
CA TRP A 86 4.95 18.06 6.98
C TRP A 86 4.05 18.38 5.79
N SER A 87 4.55 19.02 4.75
CA SER A 87 3.76 19.29 3.56
C SER A 87 3.51 18.02 2.72
N MET A 88 4.33 16.97 2.88
CA MET A 88 4.19 15.75 2.09
C MET A 88 2.89 15.00 2.37
N PHE A 89 2.42 14.93 3.62
CA PHE A 89 1.17 14.24 3.94
C PHE A 89 -0.08 14.89 3.29
N PRO A 90 -0.36 16.21 3.47
CA PRO A 90 -1.48 16.84 2.79
C PRO A 90 -1.31 16.81 1.26
N LEU A 91 -0.09 16.90 0.73
CA LEU A 91 0.16 16.74 -0.70
C LEU A 91 -0.21 15.33 -1.18
N GLY A 92 0.12 14.30 -0.40
CA GLY A 92 -0.32 12.93 -0.66
C GLY A 92 -1.84 12.79 -0.68
N VAL A 93 -2.54 13.40 0.28
CA VAL A 93 -4.01 13.42 0.31
C VAL A 93 -4.58 14.16 -0.91
N LEU A 94 -4.03 15.32 -1.27
CA LEU A 94 -4.44 16.06 -2.47
C LEU A 94 -4.21 15.25 -3.75
N LEU A 95 -3.11 14.51 -3.84
CA LEU A 95 -2.84 13.62 -4.96
C LEU A 95 -3.87 12.48 -5.04
N LEU A 96 -4.26 11.89 -3.90
CA LEU A 96 -5.36 10.90 -3.88
C LEU A 96 -6.67 11.52 -4.35
N LEU A 97 -7.02 12.71 -3.84
CA LEU A 97 -8.24 13.42 -4.19
C LEU A 97 -8.24 13.92 -5.65
N SER A 98 -7.08 14.13 -6.26
CA SER A 98 -7.00 14.51 -7.68
C SER A 98 -7.59 13.45 -8.62
N GLY A 99 -7.70 12.19 -8.16
CA GLY A 99 -8.40 11.13 -8.87
C GLY A 99 -9.91 11.38 -9.04
N ALA A 100 -10.51 12.28 -8.23
CA ALA A 100 -11.93 12.64 -8.35
C ALA A 100 -12.29 13.23 -9.72
N VAL A 101 -11.32 13.80 -10.45
CA VAL A 101 -11.51 14.33 -11.81
C VAL A 101 -11.97 13.24 -12.78
N PHE A 102 -11.59 11.98 -12.56
CA PHE A 102 -12.02 10.85 -13.41
C PHE A 102 -13.42 10.34 -13.10
N TYR A 103 -14.05 10.83 -12.02
CA TYR A 103 -15.46 10.56 -11.72
C TYR A 103 -16.40 11.64 -12.28
N MET A 104 -15.85 12.72 -12.85
CA MET A 104 -16.64 13.77 -13.47
C MET A 104 -16.93 13.43 -14.94
N ASP A 105 -18.12 13.80 -15.44
CA ASP A 105 -18.53 13.63 -16.84
C ASP A 105 -17.83 14.64 -17.78
N ILE A 106 -16.49 14.70 -17.72
CA ILE A 106 -15.66 15.62 -18.49
C ILE A 106 -14.80 14.80 -19.46
N ALA A 107 -14.83 15.18 -20.74
CA ALA A 107 -13.97 14.59 -21.76
C ALA A 107 -12.50 15.00 -21.54
N LEU A 108 -11.75 14.20 -20.79
CA LEU A 108 -10.33 14.40 -20.57
C LEU A 108 -9.50 13.87 -21.75
N PRO A 109 -8.47 14.61 -22.20
CA PRO A 109 -7.61 14.17 -23.29
C PRO A 109 -6.86 12.89 -22.92
N THR A 110 -6.69 11.99 -23.89
CA THR A 110 -6.01 10.69 -23.71
C THR A 110 -4.59 10.84 -23.18
N SER A 111 -3.88 11.91 -23.56
CA SER A 111 -2.54 12.22 -23.05
C SER A 111 -2.52 12.47 -21.55
N PHE A 112 -3.53 13.14 -21.00
CA PHE A 112 -3.65 13.39 -19.57
C PHE A 112 -3.98 12.10 -18.81
N LYS A 113 -4.91 11.30 -19.33
CA LYS A 113 -5.25 9.97 -18.79
C LYS A 113 -4.01 9.08 -18.68
N LEU A 114 -3.22 9.02 -19.76
CA LEU A 114 -2.00 8.22 -19.83
C LEU A 114 -0.92 8.72 -18.86
N ALA A 115 -0.68 10.04 -18.82
CA ALA A 115 0.28 10.64 -17.90
C ALA A 115 -0.11 10.36 -16.44
N TYR A 116 -1.39 10.50 -16.10
CA TYR A 116 -1.90 10.23 -14.76
C TYR A 116 -1.73 8.76 -14.39
N ALA A 117 -2.17 7.83 -15.26
CA ALA A 117 -2.06 6.38 -15.02
C ALA A 117 -0.62 5.94 -14.71
N THR A 118 0.35 6.56 -15.38
CA THR A 118 1.77 6.20 -15.30
C THR A 118 2.47 6.85 -14.10
N LEU A 119 2.19 8.12 -13.80
CA LEU A 119 2.93 8.91 -12.82
C LEU A 119 2.29 8.94 -11.43
N TYR A 120 0.99 8.72 -11.32
CA TYR A 120 0.28 8.82 -10.04
C TYR A 120 0.87 7.89 -8.96
N LYS A 121 1.02 6.59 -9.28
CA LYS A 121 1.56 5.58 -8.35
C LYS A 121 2.99 5.90 -7.87
N PRO A 122 3.99 6.16 -8.75
CA PRO A 122 5.35 6.45 -8.30
C PRO A 122 5.46 7.78 -7.54
N ILE A 123 4.69 8.82 -7.92
CA ILE A 123 4.68 10.09 -7.18
C ILE A 123 4.13 9.87 -5.77
N PHE A 124 2.99 9.17 -5.64
CA PHE A 124 2.43 8.84 -4.33
C PHE A 124 3.44 8.06 -3.48
N HIS A 125 4.13 7.07 -4.08
CA HIS A 125 5.12 6.29 -3.35
C HIS A 125 6.34 7.09 -2.93
N LEU A 126 6.79 8.05 -3.74
CA LEU A 126 7.88 8.98 -3.40
C LEU A 126 7.49 9.85 -2.19
N ILE A 127 6.26 10.37 -2.18
CA ILE A 127 5.73 11.14 -1.04
C ILE A 127 5.79 10.30 0.24
N ILE A 128 5.27 9.07 0.19
CA ILE A 128 5.31 8.14 1.33
C ILE A 128 6.75 7.84 1.75
N LEU A 129 7.66 7.63 0.81
CA LEU A 129 9.07 7.40 1.09
C LEU A 129 9.70 8.56 1.88
N VAL A 130 9.43 9.81 1.49
CA VAL A 130 9.93 11.00 2.19
C VAL A 130 9.38 11.07 3.62
N VAL A 131 8.10 10.75 3.82
CA VAL A 131 7.49 10.69 5.16
C VAL A 131 8.17 9.62 6.01
N ILE A 132 8.33 8.39 5.48
CA ILE A 132 9.00 7.28 6.19
C ILE A 132 10.44 7.67 6.58
N MET A 133 11.21 8.22 5.64
CA MET A 133 12.58 8.69 5.91
C MET A 133 12.60 9.78 6.98
N GLY A 134 11.65 10.72 6.93
CA GLY A 134 11.48 11.76 7.95
C GLY A 134 11.26 11.18 9.35
N CYS A 135 10.47 10.11 9.48
CA CYS A 135 10.24 9.42 10.74
C CYS A 135 11.48 8.62 11.19
N VAL A 136 12.08 7.81 10.32
CA VAL A 136 13.27 6.97 10.64
C VAL A 136 14.43 7.81 11.16
N PHE A 137 14.68 8.96 10.54
CA PHE A 137 15.77 9.87 10.90
C PHE A 137 15.37 10.93 11.92
N LYS A 138 14.14 10.87 12.47
CA LYS A 138 13.65 11.81 13.50
C LYS A 138 13.77 13.29 13.09
N ILE A 139 13.56 13.57 11.80
CA ILE A 139 13.57 14.92 11.22
C ILE A 139 12.30 15.69 11.62
N GLU A 140 11.20 14.96 11.75
CA GLU A 140 9.88 15.49 12.11
C GLU A 140 9.35 14.85 13.41
N SER A 141 8.36 15.45 14.04
CA SER A 141 7.80 15.01 15.33
C SER A 141 6.29 14.79 15.35
N VAL A 142 5.56 15.28 14.35
CA VAL A 142 4.09 15.28 14.32
C VAL A 142 3.59 13.89 13.92
N TYR A 143 4.03 13.38 12.77
CA TYR A 143 3.59 12.07 12.29
C TYR A 143 4.19 10.96 13.13
N ARG A 144 5.44 11.13 13.54
CA ARG A 144 6.18 10.22 14.41
C ARG A 144 5.43 9.85 15.69
N CYS A 145 4.77 10.82 16.34
CA CYS A 145 4.00 10.56 17.56
C CYS A 145 2.90 9.49 17.34
N ILE A 146 2.25 9.54 16.18
CA ILE A 146 1.19 8.61 15.80
C ILE A 146 1.82 7.31 15.27
N LEU A 147 2.74 7.42 14.32
CA LEU A 147 3.31 6.27 13.60
C LEU A 147 4.19 5.36 14.47
N GLU A 148 4.90 5.92 15.47
CA GLU A 148 5.69 5.14 16.43
C GLU A 148 4.88 4.67 17.65
N TRP A 149 3.55 4.81 17.64
CA TRP A 149 2.74 4.39 18.76
C TRP A 149 2.87 2.88 19.00
N ARG A 150 3.29 2.49 20.21
CA ARG A 150 3.48 1.09 20.61
C ARG A 150 2.21 0.25 20.45
N GLY A 151 1.03 0.88 20.48
CA GLY A 151 -0.25 0.22 20.19
C GLY A 151 -0.27 -0.45 18.82
N PHE A 152 0.45 0.06 17.82
CA PHE A 152 0.50 -0.57 16.50
C PHE A 152 1.34 -1.86 16.45
N THR A 153 2.06 -2.21 17.51
CA THR A 153 2.90 -3.42 17.53
C THR A 153 2.07 -4.70 17.39
N TRP A 154 0.91 -4.80 18.05
CA TRP A 154 0.04 -5.97 17.92
C TRP A 154 -0.64 -5.98 16.55
N ALA A 155 -1.14 -4.83 16.10
CA ALA A 155 -1.78 -4.69 14.80
C ALA A 155 -0.81 -5.09 13.68
N GLY A 156 0.45 -4.64 13.76
CA GLY A 156 1.52 -4.97 12.82
C GLY A 156 1.84 -6.47 12.71
N ARG A 157 1.57 -7.26 13.76
CA ARG A 157 1.70 -8.73 13.70
C ARG A 157 0.53 -9.39 12.99
N LEU A 158 -0.66 -8.81 13.09
CA LEU A 158 -1.89 -9.36 12.52
C LEU A 158 -2.18 -8.82 11.10
N THR A 159 -1.52 -7.76 10.66
CA THR A 159 -1.80 -7.15 9.34
C THR A 159 -1.62 -8.13 8.18
N TYR A 160 -0.61 -9.00 8.24
CA TYR A 160 -0.37 -9.99 7.19
C TYR A 160 -1.48 -11.03 7.10
N GLY A 161 -1.86 -11.64 8.23
CA GLY A 161 -2.96 -12.61 8.26
C GLY A 161 -4.31 -11.95 7.92
N ALA A 162 -4.56 -10.73 8.40
CA ALA A 162 -5.76 -9.97 8.05
C ALA A 162 -5.81 -9.67 6.54
N TYR A 163 -4.67 -9.31 5.93
CA TYR A 163 -4.54 -9.14 4.48
C TYR A 163 -4.80 -10.44 3.71
N LEU A 164 -4.38 -11.60 4.20
CA LEU A 164 -4.70 -12.87 3.52
C LEU A 164 -6.17 -13.26 3.65
N LEU A 165 -6.80 -12.99 4.79
CA LEU A 165 -8.13 -13.48 5.12
C LEU A 165 -9.27 -12.56 4.68
N HIS A 166 -9.05 -11.24 4.57
CA HIS A 166 -10.13 -10.29 4.31
C HIS A 166 -10.92 -10.61 3.03
N THR A 167 -10.23 -10.97 1.92
CA THR A 167 -10.90 -11.32 0.66
C THR A 167 -11.74 -12.58 0.79
N SER A 168 -11.33 -13.54 1.63
CA SER A 168 -12.07 -14.79 1.85
C SER A 168 -13.39 -14.50 2.56
N PHE A 169 -13.39 -13.65 3.60
CA PHE A 169 -14.61 -13.24 4.28
C PHE A 169 -15.56 -12.48 3.35
N GLN A 170 -15.05 -11.53 2.57
CA GLN A 170 -15.86 -10.80 1.59
C GLN A 170 -16.48 -11.73 0.55
N ARG A 171 -15.69 -12.66 0.00
CA ARG A 171 -16.18 -13.63 -1.00
C ARG A 171 -17.23 -14.57 -0.42
N THR A 172 -17.05 -15.07 0.80
CA THR A 172 -18.05 -15.91 1.47
C THR A 172 -19.35 -15.15 1.73
N LEU A 173 -19.26 -13.89 2.16
CA LEU A 173 -20.44 -13.05 2.35
C LEU A 173 -21.21 -12.90 1.04
N ILE A 174 -20.54 -12.50 -0.04
CA ILE A 174 -21.18 -12.29 -1.34
C ILE A 174 -21.69 -13.60 -1.94
N GLY A 175 -20.91 -14.68 -1.84
CA GLY A 175 -21.26 -16.00 -2.37
C GLY A 175 -22.40 -16.70 -1.62
N SER A 176 -22.65 -16.34 -0.36
CA SER A 176 -23.79 -16.87 0.41
C SER A 176 -25.09 -16.09 0.17
N GLN A 177 -25.04 -14.94 -0.51
CA GLN A 177 -26.26 -14.18 -0.83
C GLN A 177 -26.99 -14.80 -2.02
N VAL A 178 -28.28 -15.05 -1.83
CA VAL A 178 -29.19 -15.50 -2.90
C VAL A 178 -29.76 -14.30 -3.66
N GLN A 179 -29.80 -13.12 -3.04
CA GLN A 179 -30.29 -11.86 -3.61
C GLN A 179 -29.18 -10.82 -3.71
N THR A 180 -29.35 -9.87 -4.63
CA THR A 180 -28.40 -8.76 -4.78
C THR A 180 -28.44 -7.84 -3.57
N ILE A 181 -27.26 -7.54 -3.02
CA ILE A 181 -27.12 -6.59 -1.93
C ILE A 181 -27.34 -5.16 -2.45
N TYR A 182 -28.17 -4.38 -1.77
CA TYR A 182 -28.28 -2.95 -2.03
C TYR A 182 -27.02 -2.22 -1.56
N ILE A 183 -26.34 -1.54 -2.48
CA ILE A 183 -25.13 -0.75 -2.19
C ILE A 183 -25.57 0.63 -1.71
N GLY A 184 -25.75 0.76 -0.40
CA GLY A 184 -25.89 2.03 0.29
C GLY A 184 -24.67 2.32 1.17
N GLU A 185 -24.41 3.59 1.46
CA GLU A 185 -23.25 4.03 2.28
C GLU A 185 -23.19 3.29 3.63
N TYR A 186 -24.33 3.20 4.31
CA TYR A 186 -24.44 2.48 5.58
C TYR A 186 -24.05 1.01 5.44
N ASN A 187 -24.54 0.34 4.40
CA ASN A 187 -24.27 -1.08 4.19
C ASN A 187 -22.80 -1.33 3.83
N VAL A 188 -22.19 -0.46 3.03
CA VAL A 188 -20.75 -0.50 2.73
C VAL A 188 -19.93 -0.36 4.01
N LEU A 189 -20.28 0.58 4.89
CA LEU A 189 -19.61 0.75 6.18
C LEU A 189 -19.77 -0.49 7.07
N VAL A 190 -20.98 -1.04 7.18
CA VAL A 190 -21.26 -2.25 7.96
C VAL A 190 -20.41 -3.43 7.45
N VAL A 191 -20.39 -3.67 6.14
CA VAL A 191 -19.60 -4.74 5.54
C VAL A 191 -18.09 -4.51 5.74
N MET A 192 -17.64 -3.26 5.63
CA MET A 192 -16.24 -2.90 5.89
C MET A 192 -15.84 -3.21 7.33
N PHE A 193 -16.59 -2.72 8.32
CA PHE A 193 -16.30 -2.96 9.74
C PHE A 193 -16.40 -4.45 10.10
N ALA A 194 -17.41 -5.16 9.59
CA ALA A 194 -17.54 -6.59 9.78
C ALA A 194 -16.34 -7.35 9.20
N THR A 195 -15.90 -6.98 7.99
CA THR A 195 -14.73 -7.59 7.35
C THR A 195 -13.46 -7.32 8.16
N ILE A 196 -13.22 -6.08 8.59
CA ILE A 196 -12.05 -5.71 9.39
C ILE A 196 -12.04 -6.50 10.70
N PHE A 197 -13.17 -6.57 11.40
CA PHE A 197 -13.28 -7.29 12.65
C PHE A 197 -13.03 -8.79 12.48
N MET A 198 -13.74 -9.43 11.54
CA MET A 198 -13.62 -10.88 11.31
C MET A 198 -12.24 -11.29 10.81
N SER A 199 -11.64 -10.51 9.90
CA SER A 199 -10.29 -10.77 9.40
C SER A 199 -9.23 -10.59 10.47
N THR A 200 -9.34 -9.57 11.32
CA THR A 200 -8.41 -9.34 12.43
C THR A 200 -8.53 -10.43 13.49
N LEU A 201 -9.75 -10.85 13.84
CA LEU A 201 -9.99 -11.93 14.79
C LEU A 201 -9.41 -13.25 14.30
N ALA A 202 -9.72 -13.63 13.05
CA ALA A 202 -9.20 -14.85 12.46
C ALA A 202 -7.68 -14.79 12.24
N SER A 203 -7.12 -13.63 11.92
CA SER A 203 -5.67 -13.44 11.88
C SER A 203 -5.03 -13.62 13.25
N GLY A 204 -5.70 -13.19 14.33
CA GLY A 204 -5.25 -13.44 15.71
C GLY A 204 -5.15 -14.92 16.01
N ALA A 205 -6.16 -15.69 15.61
CA ALA A 205 -6.16 -17.14 15.75
C ALA A 205 -5.03 -17.80 14.93
N LEU A 206 -4.85 -17.42 13.66
CA LEU A 206 -3.75 -17.92 12.84
C LEU A 206 -2.38 -17.56 13.42
N TRP A 207 -2.22 -16.34 13.94
CA TRP A 207 -0.97 -15.92 14.55
C TRP A 207 -0.63 -16.74 15.79
N LEU A 208 -1.62 -16.99 16.66
CA LEU A 208 -1.42 -17.80 17.88
C LEU A 208 -1.15 -19.28 17.57
N CYS A 209 -1.89 -19.87 16.64
CA CYS A 209 -1.85 -21.30 16.37
C CYS A 209 -0.75 -21.71 15.38
N LEU A 210 -0.33 -20.82 14.47
CA LEU A 210 0.61 -21.15 13.39
C LEU A 210 1.83 -20.24 13.39
N GLU A 211 1.66 -18.93 13.23
CA GLU A 211 2.81 -18.04 12.99
C GLU A 211 3.74 -17.97 14.21
N SER A 212 3.19 -17.85 15.41
CA SER A 212 3.93 -17.81 16.67
C SER A 212 4.72 -19.10 16.94
N PRO A 213 4.11 -20.31 16.92
CA PRO A 213 4.86 -21.54 17.14
C PRO A 213 5.86 -21.83 16.01
N VAL A 214 5.53 -21.55 14.74
CA VAL A 214 6.48 -21.71 13.64
C VAL A 214 7.65 -20.74 13.77
N ALA A 215 7.42 -19.50 14.22
CA ALA A 215 8.49 -18.55 14.50
C ALA A 215 9.36 -18.97 15.70
N ALA A 216 8.78 -19.61 16.72
CA ALA A 216 9.55 -20.17 17.82
C ALA A 216 10.39 -21.37 17.38
N LEU A 217 9.81 -22.27 16.58
CA LEU A 217 10.52 -23.42 16.00
C LEU A 217 11.66 -22.97 15.09
N SER A 218 11.42 -22.03 14.18
CA SER A 218 12.47 -21.54 13.27
C SER A 218 13.63 -20.90 14.03
N LYS A 219 13.35 -20.15 15.10
CA LYS A 219 14.40 -19.64 15.99
C LYS A 219 15.15 -20.76 16.73
N ALA A 220 14.48 -21.83 17.14
CA ALA A 220 15.13 -22.96 17.79
C ALA A 220 16.04 -23.72 16.82
N PHE A 221 15.63 -23.93 15.57
CA PHE A 221 16.42 -24.63 14.55
C PHE A 221 17.56 -23.79 13.98
N PHE A 222 17.34 -22.48 13.78
CA PHE A 222 18.31 -21.59 13.13
C PHE A 222 19.06 -20.65 14.09
N SER A 223 18.90 -20.80 15.41
CA SER A 223 19.77 -20.09 16.35
C SER A 223 21.22 -20.54 16.15
N LYS A 224 22.01 -19.69 15.49
CA LYS A 224 23.47 -19.76 15.54
C LYS A 224 23.88 -19.73 17.02
N LYS A 225 24.56 -20.79 17.46
CA LYS A 225 25.27 -20.84 18.73
C LYS A 225 26.19 -19.61 18.77
N GLN A 226 25.86 -18.58 19.55
CA GLN A 226 26.77 -17.47 19.79
C GLN A 226 28.04 -18.08 20.39
N ARG A 227 29.15 -17.97 19.65
CA ARG A 227 30.47 -18.30 20.16
C ARG A 227 30.72 -17.29 21.30
N ILE A 228 30.69 -17.79 22.53
CA ILE A 228 31.17 -17.06 23.69
C ILE A 228 32.67 -16.87 23.44
N GLU A 229 33.08 -15.68 23.04
CA GLU A 229 34.48 -15.28 23.08
C GLU A 229 34.80 -14.96 24.56
N THR A 230 35.61 -15.85 25.16
CA THR A 230 36.32 -15.64 26.43
C THR A 230 37.62 -14.90 26.19
#